data_AF-A0A1I0FLH4-F1
#
_entry.id   AF-A0A1I0FLH4-F1
#
_cell.length_a   1.000
_cell.length_b   1.000
_cell.length_c   1.000
_cell.angle_alpha   90.00
_cell.angle_beta   90.00
_cell.angle_gamma   90.00
#
_symmetry.space_group_name_H-M   'P 1'
#
loop_
_entity.id
_entity.type
_entity.pdbx_description
1 polymer ?
#
loop_
_entity_poly.entity_id
_entity_poly.type
_entity_poly.pdbx_seq_one_letter_code
_entity_poly.pdbx_strand_id
1 'polypeptide(L)'
;MNENKQDALQVLKNFIIVMSDWEVVNYQRVEEQGLAAIHDEAQLKLREIFAKYCTIKERKYGKPDYFSIGWPAKYSSDEEILSVEEVKKNRVQITTRHILYKTVYEYRYTLHYKNQEWRIDKKEKYDPELEKWVKWLL
;
A
#
# COMPACT_ATOMS: atom_id res chain seq x y z
N MET A 1 -4.40 -14.99 17.12
CA MET A 1 -3.46 -14.72 16.00
C MET A 1 -2.06 -14.97 16.53
N ASN A 2 -1.16 -15.66 15.80
CA ASN A 2 0.22 -15.84 16.28
C ASN A 2 0.99 -14.51 16.18
N GLU A 3 2.01 -14.31 17.03
CA GLU A 3 2.77 -13.05 17.11
C GLU A 3 3.29 -12.61 15.73
N ASN A 4 3.80 -13.56 14.93
CA ASN A 4 4.28 -13.33 13.57
C ASN A 4 3.22 -12.70 12.62
N LYS A 5 1.95 -13.13 12.69
CA LYS A 5 0.89 -12.54 11.88
C LYS A 5 0.52 -11.14 12.37
N GLN A 6 0.55 -10.93 13.67
CA GLN A 6 0.24 -9.62 14.27
C GLN A 6 1.28 -8.58 13.83
N ASP A 7 2.55 -8.94 13.78
CA ASP A 7 3.62 -8.06 13.30
C ASP A 7 3.44 -7.71 11.82
N ALA A 8 3.14 -8.71 10.97
CA ALA A 8 2.86 -8.48 9.56
C ALA A 8 1.66 -7.55 9.36
N LEU A 9 0.60 -7.74 10.16
CA LEU A 9 -0.58 -6.89 10.15
C LEU A 9 -0.24 -5.45 10.55
N GLN A 10 0.58 -5.26 11.58
CA GLN A 10 0.98 -3.93 12.03
C GLN A 10 1.84 -3.21 10.98
N VAL A 11 2.74 -3.93 10.30
CA VAL A 11 3.50 -3.39 9.16
C VAL A 11 2.57 -2.88 8.07
N LEU A 12 1.55 -3.66 7.69
CA LEU A 12 0.60 -3.24 6.65
C LEU A 12 -0.23 -2.03 7.10
N LYS A 13 -0.79 -2.05 8.31
CA LYS A 13 -1.58 -0.92 8.84
C LYS A 13 -0.78 0.37 8.85
N ASN A 14 0.45 0.31 9.37
CA ASN A 14 1.34 1.47 9.40
C ASN A 14 1.66 1.98 7.99
N PHE A 15 1.90 1.08 7.03
CA PHE A 15 2.11 1.47 5.64
C PHE A 15 0.89 2.17 5.04
N ILE A 16 -0.32 1.62 5.24
CA ILE A 16 -1.56 2.21 4.71
C ILE A 16 -1.79 3.61 5.30
N ILE A 17 -1.61 3.79 6.61
CA ILE A 17 -1.75 5.09 7.28
C ILE A 17 -0.77 6.10 6.70
N VAL A 18 0.52 5.76 6.67
CA VAL A 18 1.56 6.67 6.19
C VAL A 18 1.39 7.00 4.70
N MET A 19 0.92 6.04 3.89
CA MET A 19 0.60 6.28 2.48
C MET A 19 -0.64 7.16 2.30
N SER A 20 -1.69 6.94 3.11
CA SER A 20 -2.89 7.78 3.12
C SER A 20 -2.53 9.23 3.44
N ASP A 21 -1.75 9.45 4.51
CA ASP A 21 -1.27 10.78 4.92
C ASP A 21 -0.42 11.42 3.82
N TRP A 22 0.51 10.66 3.24
CA TRP A 22 1.35 11.15 2.14
C TRP A 22 0.50 11.56 0.92
N GLU A 23 -0.52 10.80 0.54
CA GLU A 23 -1.38 11.14 -0.60
C GLU A 23 -2.24 12.37 -0.33
N VAL A 24 -2.87 12.46 0.85
CA VAL A 24 -3.74 13.59 1.22
C VAL A 24 -2.94 14.90 1.33
N VAL A 25 -1.83 14.89 2.08
CA VAL A 25 -1.00 16.09 2.28
C VAL A 25 -0.43 16.58 0.96
N ASN A 26 0.13 15.67 0.15
CA ASN A 26 0.73 16.12 -1.10
C ASN A 26 -0.32 16.49 -2.15
N TYR A 27 -1.54 15.94 -2.13
CA TYR A 27 -2.62 16.41 -2.99
C TYR A 27 -2.97 17.87 -2.68
N GLN A 28 -3.14 18.22 -1.41
CA GLN A 28 -3.40 19.62 -1.00
C GLN A 28 -2.27 20.55 -1.45
N ARG A 29 -1.02 20.15 -1.25
CA ARG A 29 0.14 20.95 -1.68
C ARG A 29 0.21 21.11 -3.21
N VAL A 30 -0.19 20.10 -3.98
CA VAL A 30 -0.28 20.20 -5.45
C VAL A 30 -1.31 21.24 -5.86
N GLU A 31 -2.48 21.26 -5.21
CA GLU A 31 -3.53 22.26 -5.48
C GLU A 31 -3.06 23.69 -5.15
N GLU A 32 -2.26 23.86 -4.08
CA GLU A 32 -1.78 25.17 -3.63
C GLU A 32 -0.58 25.70 -4.43
N GLN A 33 0.38 24.84 -4.74
CA GLN A 33 1.73 25.24 -5.19
C GLN A 33 2.08 24.67 -6.58
N GLY A 34 1.30 23.72 -7.09
CA GLY A 34 1.58 22.98 -8.30
C GLY A 34 2.55 21.81 -8.10
N LEU A 35 2.40 20.78 -8.93
CA LEU A 35 3.18 19.54 -8.85
C LEU A 35 4.70 19.76 -8.96
N ALA A 36 5.13 20.63 -9.87
CA ALA A 36 6.56 20.87 -10.09
C ALA A 36 7.28 21.40 -8.84
N ALA A 37 6.59 22.18 -8.00
CA ALA A 37 7.18 22.78 -6.81
C ALA A 37 7.42 21.76 -5.68
N ILE A 38 6.63 20.69 -5.62
CA ILE A 38 6.65 19.73 -4.50
C ILE A 38 7.23 18.37 -4.88
N HIS A 39 7.44 18.12 -6.18
CA HIS A 39 7.79 16.82 -6.74
C HIS A 39 8.95 16.14 -6.00
N ASP A 40 10.09 16.82 -5.88
CA ASP A 40 11.31 16.20 -5.36
C ASP A 40 11.19 15.80 -3.89
N GLU A 41 10.59 16.67 -3.07
CA GLU A 41 10.36 16.39 -1.66
C GLU A 41 9.35 15.25 -1.47
N ALA A 42 8.24 15.28 -2.23
CA ALA A 42 7.22 14.25 -2.18
C ALA A 42 7.78 12.89 -2.65
N GLN A 43 8.57 12.89 -3.72
CA GLN A 43 9.20 11.69 -4.28
C GLN A 43 10.25 11.10 -3.34
N LEU A 44 11.03 11.94 -2.64
CA LEU A 44 11.98 11.50 -1.63
C LEU A 44 11.26 10.80 -0.48
N LYS A 45 10.25 11.44 0.11
CA LYS A 45 9.43 10.85 1.18
C LYS A 45 8.78 9.55 0.74
N LEU A 46 8.29 9.48 -0.50
CA LEU A 46 7.71 8.27 -1.04
C LEU A 46 8.74 7.12 -1.11
N ARG A 47 9.97 7.40 -1.53
CA ARG A 47 11.06 6.42 -1.54
C ARG A 47 11.41 5.95 -0.13
N GLU A 48 11.41 6.84 0.86
CA GLU A 48 11.65 6.49 2.27
C GLU A 48 10.58 5.56 2.82
N ILE A 49 9.29 5.84 2.53
CA ILE A 49 8.17 4.96 2.90
C ILE A 49 8.36 3.57 2.29
N PHE A 50 8.67 3.49 0.98
CA PHE A 50 8.88 2.21 0.31
C PHE A 50 10.12 1.46 0.81
N ALA A 51 11.22 2.17 1.10
CA ALA A 51 12.42 1.59 1.68
C ALA A 51 12.16 1.01 3.07
N LYS A 52 11.25 1.62 3.84
CA LYS A 52 10.87 1.14 5.19
C LYS A 52 9.93 -0.06 5.15
N TYR A 53 8.85 0.01 4.39
CA TYR A 53 7.74 -0.96 4.49
C TYR A 53 7.76 -2.05 3.41
N CYS A 54 8.42 -1.80 2.27
CA CYS A 54 8.32 -2.67 1.11
C CYS A 54 9.61 -3.45 0.85
N THR A 55 9.50 -4.50 0.05
CA THR A 55 10.66 -5.22 -0.48
C THR A 55 11.43 -4.34 -1.46
N ILE A 56 12.76 -4.44 -1.46
CA ILE A 56 13.62 -3.70 -2.39
C ILE A 56 13.61 -4.43 -3.73
N LYS A 57 12.87 -3.87 -4.70
CA LYS A 57 12.80 -4.33 -6.09
C LYS A 57 12.23 -3.22 -6.97
N GLU A 58 12.55 -3.29 -8.26
CA GLU A 58 11.97 -2.39 -9.27
C GLU A 58 10.46 -2.61 -9.38
N ARG A 59 9.73 -1.50 -9.52
CA ARG A 59 8.28 -1.41 -9.69
C ARG A 59 7.98 -0.51 -10.89
N LYS A 60 8.33 -0.98 -12.09
CA LYS A 60 8.20 -0.26 -13.38
C LYS A 60 6.95 0.63 -13.57
N TYR A 61 5.79 0.23 -13.05
CA TYR A 61 4.53 1.00 -13.14
C TYR A 61 3.92 1.36 -11.79
N GLY A 62 4.57 0.97 -10.69
CA GLY A 62 4.11 1.23 -9.32
C GLY A 62 4.99 2.24 -8.62
N LYS A 63 4.53 2.73 -7.47
CA LYS A 63 5.36 3.55 -6.58
C LYS A 63 6.50 2.67 -6.02
N PRO A 64 7.69 3.22 -5.72
CA PRO A 64 8.01 4.64 -5.79
C PRO A 64 8.56 5.06 -7.16
N ASP A 65 8.67 4.15 -8.14
CA ASP A 65 9.34 4.41 -9.43
C ASP A 65 8.44 5.19 -10.39
N TYR A 66 7.13 4.95 -10.34
CA TYR A 66 6.12 5.76 -11.01
C TYR A 66 5.47 6.75 -10.02
N PHE A 67 5.79 8.02 -10.18
CA PHE A 67 5.24 9.09 -9.35
C PHE A 67 3.85 9.50 -9.80
N SER A 68 2.88 9.48 -8.89
CA SER A 68 1.56 10.05 -9.12
C SER A 68 0.91 10.48 -7.81
N ILE A 69 0.39 11.69 -7.79
CA ILE A 69 -0.51 12.22 -6.76
C ILE A 69 -1.85 12.49 -7.43
N GLY A 70 -2.95 12.14 -6.78
CA GLY A 70 -4.28 12.38 -7.31
C GLY A 70 -5.34 12.22 -6.23
N TRP A 71 -6.54 12.69 -6.54
CA TRP A 71 -7.71 12.58 -5.69
C TRP A 71 -8.78 11.73 -6.36
N PRO A 72 -9.50 10.87 -5.62
CA PRO A 72 -9.32 10.58 -4.18
C PRO A 72 -8.04 9.78 -3.87
N ALA A 73 -7.62 9.80 -2.60
CA ALA A 73 -6.51 8.98 -2.13
C ALA A 73 -6.77 7.48 -2.43
N LYS A 74 -5.73 6.78 -2.87
CA LYS A 74 -5.78 5.34 -3.18
C LYS A 74 -5.72 4.49 -1.92
N TYR A 75 -5.12 5.02 -0.87
CA TYR A 75 -5.08 4.44 0.47
C TYR A 75 -6.05 5.18 1.38
N SER A 76 -6.59 4.47 2.37
CA SER A 76 -7.39 5.05 3.45
C SER A 76 -6.94 4.49 4.78
N SER A 77 -6.74 5.34 5.79
CA SER A 77 -6.47 4.93 7.17
C SER A 77 -7.56 4.00 7.72
N ASP A 78 -8.75 4.06 7.12
CA ASP A 78 -9.95 3.36 7.56
C ASP A 78 -10.17 2.07 6.74
N GLU A 79 -9.16 1.63 5.96
CA GLU A 79 -9.19 0.33 5.27
C GLU A 79 -9.49 -0.81 6.27
N GLU A 80 -10.60 -1.50 6.04
CA GLU A 80 -11.05 -2.62 6.86
C GLU A 80 -10.16 -3.84 6.60
N ILE A 81 -9.72 -4.53 7.65
CA ILE A 81 -8.99 -5.80 7.53
C ILE A 81 -10.01 -6.94 7.50
N LEU A 82 -10.10 -7.66 6.38
CA LEU A 82 -11.03 -8.77 6.20
C LEU A 82 -10.46 -10.11 6.64
N SER A 83 -9.22 -10.41 6.26
CA SER A 83 -8.57 -11.69 6.61
C SER A 83 -7.05 -11.57 6.70
N VAL A 84 -6.44 -12.45 7.50
CA VAL A 84 -4.98 -12.63 7.57
C VAL A 84 -4.64 -14.11 7.50
N GLU A 85 -4.03 -14.51 6.39
CA GLU A 85 -3.78 -15.89 6.03
C GLU A 85 -2.28 -16.18 6.01
N GLU A 86 -1.86 -17.25 6.70
CA GLU A 86 -0.48 -17.75 6.57
C GLU A 86 -0.41 -18.63 5.32
N VAL A 87 0.28 -18.15 4.29
CA VAL A 87 0.51 -18.97 3.10
C VAL A 87 1.70 -19.90 3.34
N LYS A 88 2.72 -19.39 4.05
CA LYS A 88 3.91 -20.12 4.50
C LYS A 88 4.44 -19.46 5.78
N LYS A 89 5.31 -20.15 6.53
CA LYS A 89 5.96 -19.62 7.74
C LYS A 89 6.54 -18.19 7.59
N ASN A 90 7.02 -17.83 6.40
CA ASN A 90 7.61 -16.53 6.08
C ASN A 90 6.80 -15.71 5.08
N ARG A 91 5.52 -16.05 4.87
CA ARG A 91 4.64 -15.38 3.90
C ARG A 91 3.22 -15.30 4.42
N VAL A 92 2.71 -14.09 4.51
CA VAL A 92 1.33 -13.80 4.90
C VAL A 92 0.61 -13.08 3.77
N GLN A 93 -0.67 -13.39 3.60
CA GLN A 93 -1.60 -12.63 2.78
C GLN A 93 -2.62 -11.92 3.67
N ILE A 94 -2.79 -10.63 3.46
CA ILE A 94 -3.77 -9.81 4.19
C ILE A 94 -4.75 -9.25 3.19
N THR A 95 -6.03 -9.50 3.41
CA THR A 95 -7.10 -8.97 2.58
C THR A 95 -7.70 -7.75 3.27
N THR A 96 -7.83 -6.64 2.54
CA THR A 96 -8.43 -5.41 3.03
C THR A 96 -9.60 -4.97 2.15
N ARG A 97 -10.47 -4.13 2.70
CA ARG A 97 -11.57 -3.48 1.99
C ARG A 97 -11.49 -1.98 2.17
N HIS A 98 -11.59 -1.26 1.05
CA HIS A 98 -11.71 0.19 0.98
C HIS A 98 -13.03 0.52 0.29
N ILE A 99 -13.88 1.33 0.92
CA ILE A 99 -15.09 1.87 0.30
C ILE A 99 -14.83 3.31 -0.10
N LEU A 100 -14.97 3.61 -1.39
CA LEU A 100 -14.77 4.94 -1.95
C LEU A 100 -15.92 5.28 -2.90
N TYR A 101 -16.62 6.38 -2.62
CA TYR A 101 -17.79 6.83 -3.39
C TYR A 101 -18.80 5.71 -3.70
N LYS A 102 -19.15 4.91 -2.69
CA LYS A 102 -20.04 3.73 -2.78
C LYS A 102 -19.49 2.56 -3.60
N THR A 103 -18.26 2.66 -4.12
CA THR A 103 -17.57 1.55 -4.77
C THR A 103 -16.74 0.80 -3.73
N VAL A 104 -16.87 -0.52 -3.70
CA VAL A 104 -16.09 -1.40 -2.83
C VAL A 104 -14.86 -1.88 -3.58
N TYR A 105 -13.69 -1.67 -2.98
CA TYR A 105 -12.42 -2.16 -3.48
C TYR A 105 -11.87 -3.16 -2.47
N GLU A 106 -11.61 -4.38 -2.92
CA GLU A 106 -10.91 -5.37 -2.11
C GLU A 106 -9.48 -5.54 -2.62
N TYR A 107 -8.53 -5.48 -1.68
CA TYR A 107 -7.12 -5.61 -1.98
C TYR A 107 -6.53 -6.79 -1.21
N ARG A 108 -5.55 -7.45 -1.83
CA ARG A 108 -4.74 -8.48 -1.17
C ARG A 108 -3.28 -8.07 -1.19
N TYR A 109 -2.70 -7.93 0.00
CA TYR A 109 -1.30 -7.63 0.20
C TYR A 109 -0.55 -8.92 0.54
N THR A 110 0.53 -9.19 -0.16
CA THR A 110 1.45 -10.27 0.22
C THR A 110 2.66 -9.68 0.93
N LEU A 111 2.91 -10.15 2.16
CA LEU A 111 4.07 -9.76 2.95
C LEU A 111 5.03 -10.95 3.06
N HIS A 112 6.33 -10.65 3.02
CA HIS A 112 7.41 -11.62 3.20
C HIS A 112 8.19 -11.30 4.47
N TYR A 113 8.52 -12.35 5.23
CA TYR A 113 9.46 -12.27 6.33
C TYR A 113 10.86 -12.62 5.84
N LYS A 114 11.78 -11.66 5.90
CA LYS A 114 13.18 -11.84 5.53
C LYS A 114 14.04 -10.89 6.37
N ASN A 115 15.23 -11.34 6.76
CA ASN A 115 16.16 -10.54 7.56
C ASN A 115 15.53 -10.00 8.85
N GLN A 116 14.73 -10.83 9.51
CA GLN A 116 14.03 -10.52 10.77
C GLN A 116 12.92 -9.45 10.65
N GLU A 117 12.50 -9.09 9.43
CA GLU A 117 11.48 -8.05 9.20
C GLU A 117 10.40 -8.53 8.24
N TRP A 118 9.17 -8.07 8.46
CA TRP A 118 8.08 -8.19 7.49
C TRP A 118 8.09 -7.03 6.51
N ARG A 119 7.97 -7.34 5.22
CA ARG A 119 7.94 -6.33 4.15
C ARG A 119 6.88 -6.64 3.11
N ILE A 120 6.22 -5.61 2.60
CA ILE A 120 5.19 -5.72 1.57
C ILE A 120 5.86 -6.02 0.23
N ASP A 121 5.47 -7.14 -0.37
CA ASP A 121 6.01 -7.60 -1.65
C ASP A 121 5.15 -7.17 -2.83
N LYS A 122 3.82 -7.31 -2.70
CA LYS A 122 2.88 -6.96 -3.77
C LYS A 122 1.49 -6.63 -3.22
N LYS A 123 0.72 -5.90 -4.02
CA LYS A 123 -0.70 -5.63 -3.87
C LYS A 123 -1.44 -6.18 -5.09
N GLU A 124 -2.60 -6.76 -4.84
CA GLU A 124 -3.52 -7.27 -5.86
C GLU A 124 -4.89 -6.66 -5.57
N LYS A 125 -5.71 -6.49 -6.61
CA LYS A 125 -7.10 -6.03 -6.50
C LYS A 125 -8.01 -7.19 -6.89
N TYR A 126 -9.13 -7.36 -6.19
CA TYR A 126 -10.14 -8.31 -6.60
C TYR A 126 -10.90 -7.77 -7.82
N ASP A 127 -10.99 -8.58 -8.87
CA ASP A 127 -11.79 -8.33 -10.06
C ASP A 127 -13.07 -9.18 -9.96
N PRO A 128 -14.25 -8.57 -9.76
CA PRO A 128 -15.50 -9.31 -9.62
C PRO A 128 -16.02 -9.89 -10.94
N GLU A 129 -15.64 -9.33 -12.10
CA GLU A 129 -16.05 -9.85 -13.40
C GLU A 129 -15.26 -11.12 -13.76
N LEU A 130 -14.00 -11.17 -13.36
CA LEU A 130 -13.09 -12.29 -13.62
C LEU A 130 -12.97 -13.26 -12.44
N GLU A 131 -13.66 -12.99 -11.34
CA GLU A 131 -13.61 -13.73 -10.06
C GLU A 131 -12.19 -14.05 -9.59
N LYS A 132 -11.27 -13.10 -9.74
CA LYS A 132 -9.84 -13.34 -9.47
C LYS A 132 -9.10 -12.13 -8.94
N TRP A 133 -7.98 -12.42 -8.29
CA TRP A 133 -7.01 -11.40 -7.88
C TRP A 133 -6.13 -11.02 -9.06
N VAL A 134 -6.17 -9.75 -9.44
CA VAL A 134 -5.31 -9.18 -10.49
C VAL A 134 -4.18 -8.37 -9.88
N LYS A 135 -3.00 -8.42 -10.49
CA LYS A 135 -1.85 -7.62 -10.04
C LYS A 135 -2.24 -6.15 -10.04
N TRP A 136 -2.02 -5.47 -8.91
CA TRP A 136 -2.28 -4.06 -8.76
C TRP A 136 -0.98 -3.30 -8.46
N LEU A 137 -1.04 -1.99 -8.66
CA LEU A 137 0.09 -1.12 -8.37
C LEU A 137 0.16 -0.90 -6.85
N LEU A 138 1.33 -1.23 -6.30
CA LEU A 138 1.74 -0.77 -4.99
C LEU A 138 2.21 0.68 -5.12
#